data_AF-A0A2S9G540-F1
#
_entry.id   AF-A0A2S9G540-F1
#
_cell.length_a   1.000
_cell.length_b   1.000
_cell.length_c   1.000
_cell.angle_alpha   90.00
_cell.angle_beta   90.00
_cell.angle_gamma   90.00
#
_symmetry.space_group_name_H-M   'P 1'
#
loop_
_entity.id
_entity.type
_entity.pdbx_description
1 polymer ?
#
loop_
_entity_poly.entity_id
_entity_poly.type
_entity_poly.pdbx_seq_one_letter_code
_entity_poly.pdbx_strand_id
1 'polypeptide(L)'
;LGAAVDTVLDRSVILGYTNVGSRLRRLWWPADAPPNAMAGKRGVVTGATAGIGLAMAESFARLGATVHLLGRDDAKTRRCAGEIR
;
A
#
# COMPACT_ATOMS: atom_id res chain seq x y z
N LEU A 1 5.60 -0.37 24.43
CA LEU A 1 5.77 -1.80 24.06
C LEU A 1 6.15 -1.98 22.59
N GLY A 2 5.43 -1.38 21.63
CA GLY A 2 5.75 -1.49 20.18
C GLY A 2 7.21 -1.20 19.81
N ALA A 3 7.78 -0.08 20.25
CA ALA A 3 9.16 0.32 19.88
C ALA A 3 10.26 -0.68 20.31
N ALA A 4 10.12 -1.30 21.49
CA ALA A 4 11.08 -2.28 22.00
C ALA A 4 10.98 -3.61 21.22
N VAL A 5 9.77 -4.03 20.87
CA VAL A 5 9.54 -5.23 20.05
C VAL A 5 9.99 -5.00 18.61
N ASP A 6 9.79 -3.79 18.06
CA ASP A 6 10.23 -3.43 16.71
C ASP A 6 11.76 -3.49 16.58
N THR A 7 12.47 -2.97 17.60
CA THR A 7 13.94 -3.03 17.68
C THR A 7 14.47 -4.46 17.70
N VAL A 8 13.80 -5.37 18.42
CA VAL A 8 14.18 -6.80 18.47
C VAL A 8 13.88 -7.50 17.14
N LEU A 9 12.73 -7.21 16.53
CA LEU A 9 12.34 -7.74 15.22
C LEU A 9 13.31 -7.32 14.12
N ASP A 10 13.69 -6.04 14.05
CA ASP A 10 14.62 -5.52 13.03
C ASP A 10 16.03 -6.09 13.15
N ARG A 11 16.45 -6.49 14.36
CA ARG A 11 17.76 -7.12 14.58
C ARG A 11 17.80 -8.60 14.18
N SER A 12 16.63 -9.23 14.02
CA SER A 12 16.51 -10.63 13.63
C SER A 12 16.38 -10.77 12.10
N VAL A 13 17.53 -10.88 11.42
CA VAL A 13 17.66 -11.05 9.96
C VAL A 13 16.74 -12.17 9.39
N ILE A 14 16.40 -13.17 10.21
CA ILE A 14 15.57 -14.33 9.85
C ILE A 14 14.06 -13.97 9.73
N LEU A 15 13.56 -12.98 10.47
CA LEU A 15 12.13 -12.62 10.45
C LEU A 15 11.77 -11.58 9.38
N GLY A 16 12.76 -10.98 8.72
CA GLY A 16 12.56 -9.93 7.72
C GLY A 16 12.07 -10.39 6.35
N TYR A 17 12.35 -11.65 5.96
CA TYR A 17 11.97 -12.20 4.64
C TYR A 17 10.67 -13.03 4.65
N THR A 18 9.98 -13.10 5.79
CA THR A 18 8.71 -13.83 5.92
C THR A 18 7.58 -12.89 6.33
N ASN A 19 6.33 -13.26 6.02
CA ASN A 19 5.13 -12.50 6.41
C ASN A 19 4.92 -12.40 7.94
N VAL A 20 5.81 -12.95 8.77
CA VAL A 20 5.68 -12.93 10.24
C VAL A 20 5.83 -11.50 10.78
N GLY A 21 6.81 -10.74 10.28
CA GLY A 21 7.05 -9.36 10.75
C GLY A 21 5.85 -8.44 10.50
N SER A 22 5.27 -8.48 9.29
CA SER A 22 4.09 -7.66 8.97
C SER A 22 2.85 -8.08 9.76
N ARG A 23 2.67 -9.38 10.04
CA ARG A 23 1.56 -9.89 10.86
C ARG A 23 1.66 -9.44 12.31
N LEU A 24 2.85 -9.46 12.91
CA LEU A 24 3.06 -8.99 14.28
C LEU A 24 2.87 -7.48 14.40
N ARG A 25 3.44 -6.69 13.48
CA ARG A 25 3.29 -5.23 13.46
C ARG A 25 1.85 -4.76 13.30
N ARG A 26 1.01 -5.56 12.64
CA ARG A 26 -0.42 -5.26 12.47
C ARG A 26 -1.18 -5.15 13.80
N LEU A 27 -0.67 -5.73 14.88
CA LEU A 27 -1.30 -5.66 16.21
C LEU A 27 -1.29 -4.25 16.81
N TRP A 28 -0.41 -3.37 16.33
CA TRP A 28 -0.29 -2.00 16.84
C TRP A 28 -0.32 -0.93 15.74
N TRP A 29 -0.80 -1.28 14.54
CA TRP A 29 -1.03 -0.28 13.50
C TRP A 29 -2.15 0.68 13.96
N PRO A 30 -2.04 1.99 13.67
CA PRO A 30 -3.17 2.90 13.78
C PRO A 30 -4.43 2.37 13.08
N ALA A 31 -5.59 2.93 13.40
CA ALA A 31 -6.80 2.63 12.65
C ALA A 31 -6.64 3.01 11.17
N ASP A 32 -7.37 2.32 10.29
CA ASP A 32 -7.42 2.65 8.87
C ASP A 32 -7.93 4.08 8.66
N ALA A 33 -7.51 4.68 7.54
CA ALA A 33 -7.93 6.04 7.18
C ALA A 33 -9.46 6.10 7.04
N PRO A 34 -10.11 7.19 7.50
CA PRO A 34 -11.55 7.34 7.35
C PRO A 34 -11.93 7.46 5.86
N PRO A 35 -13.19 7.18 5.51
CA PRO A 35 -13.68 7.39 4.14
C PRO A 35 -13.37 8.80 3.65
N ASN A 36 -13.05 8.93 2.35
CA ASN A 36 -12.74 10.22 1.71
C ASN A 36 -11.52 10.97 2.29
N ALA A 37 -10.64 10.33 3.06
CA ALA A 37 -9.43 10.96 3.60
C ALA A 37 -8.51 11.57 2.53
N MET A 38 -8.62 11.13 1.27
CA MET A 38 -7.84 11.63 0.13
C MET A 38 -8.68 12.42 -0.87
N ALA A 39 -9.90 12.84 -0.50
CA ALA A 39 -10.78 13.60 -1.38
C ALA A 39 -10.11 14.86 -1.94
N GLY A 40 -10.22 15.05 -3.25
CA GLY A 40 -9.63 16.19 -3.97
C GLY A 40 -8.10 16.14 -4.12
N LYS A 41 -7.43 15.10 -3.62
CA LYS A 41 -6.00 14.89 -3.81
C LYS A 41 -5.73 14.19 -5.14
N ARG A 42 -4.59 14.51 -5.75
CA ARG A 42 -4.09 13.87 -6.97
C ARG A 42 -2.71 13.29 -6.70
N GLY A 43 -2.47 12.06 -7.12
CA GLY A 43 -1.18 11.39 -6.89
C GLY A 43 -0.83 10.43 -8.01
N VAL A 44 0.47 10.17 -8.19
CA VAL A 44 0.97 9.14 -9.10
C VAL A 44 1.44 7.94 -8.30
N VAL A 45 1.03 6.74 -8.73
CA VAL A 45 1.54 5.48 -8.18
C VAL A 45 2.41 4.81 -9.22
N THR A 46 3.69 4.61 -8.89
CA THR A 46 4.65 3.92 -9.74
C THR A 46 4.61 2.42 -9.49
N GLY A 47 4.74 1.61 -10.55
CA GLY A 47 4.59 0.17 -10.41
C GLY A 47 3.15 -0.25 -10.08
N ALA A 48 2.17 0.55 -10.50
CA ALA A 48 0.76 0.40 -10.12
C ALA A 48 0.02 -0.80 -10.72
N THR A 49 0.73 -1.70 -11.42
CA THR A 49 0.11 -2.81 -12.18
C THR A 49 0.13 -4.16 -11.44
N ALA A 50 0.72 -4.23 -10.24
CA ALA A 50 0.77 -5.45 -9.43
C ALA A 50 1.15 -5.15 -7.97
N GLY A 51 0.96 -6.15 -7.10
CA GLY A 51 1.47 -6.15 -5.74
C GLY A 51 1.04 -4.92 -4.93
N ILE A 52 1.99 -4.36 -4.17
CA ILE A 52 1.74 -3.23 -3.28
C ILE A 52 1.31 -1.98 -4.07
N GLY A 53 1.90 -1.74 -5.25
CA GLY A 53 1.54 -0.58 -6.08
C GLY A 53 0.08 -0.61 -6.53
N LEU A 54 -0.41 -1.77 -6.96
CA LEU A 54 -1.83 -1.92 -7.33
C LEU A 54 -2.75 -1.74 -6.11
N ALA A 55 -2.41 -2.39 -4.98
CA ALA A 55 -3.19 -2.27 -3.75
C ALA A 55 -3.25 -0.82 -3.21
N MET A 56 -2.15 -0.06 -3.36
CA MET A 56 -2.11 1.36 -3.03
C MET A 56 -2.99 2.19 -3.96
N ALA A 57 -2.90 1.97 -5.27
CA ALA A 57 -3.70 2.70 -6.25
C ALA A 57 -5.21 2.50 -6.01
N GLU A 58 -5.63 1.26 -5.78
CA GLU A 58 -7.01 0.93 -5.41
C GLU A 58 -7.44 1.58 -4.10
N SER A 59 -6.60 1.53 -3.07
CA SER A 59 -6.94 2.08 -1.75
C SER A 59 -7.05 3.60 -1.80
N PHE A 60 -6.16 4.30 -2.52
CA PHE A 60 -6.24 5.74 -2.68
C PHE A 60 -7.45 6.18 -3.50
N ALA A 61 -7.81 5.44 -4.56
CA ALA A 61 -9.03 5.69 -5.32
C ALA A 61 -10.28 5.54 -4.44
N ARG A 62 -10.38 4.46 -3.66
CA ARG A 62 -11.46 4.26 -2.67
C ARG A 62 -11.53 5.36 -1.60
N LEU A 63 -10.40 5.98 -1.27
CA LEU A 63 -10.31 7.11 -0.33
C LEU A 63 -10.60 8.46 -1.00
N GLY A 64 -11.02 8.49 -2.27
CA GLY A 64 -11.45 9.69 -2.99
C GLY A 64 -10.35 10.43 -3.74
N ALA A 65 -9.16 9.84 -3.88
CA ALA A 65 -8.08 10.44 -4.67
C ALA A 65 -8.31 10.27 -6.17
N THR A 66 -7.82 11.22 -6.97
CA THR A 66 -7.52 10.95 -8.39
C THR A 66 -6.13 10.32 -8.47
N VAL A 67 -6.05 9.07 -8.95
CA VAL A 67 -4.79 8.32 -9.01
C VAL A 67 -4.34 8.16 -10.46
N HIS A 68 -3.10 8.58 -10.74
CA HIS A 68 -2.43 8.32 -12.01
C HIS A 68 -1.56 7.07 -11.89
N LEU A 69 -1.79 6.08 -12.76
CA LEU A 69 -1.03 4.83 -12.74
C LEU A 69 0.16 4.93 -13.68
N LEU A 70 1.36 4.64 -13.16
CA LEU A 70 2.58 4.50 -13.96
C LEU A 70 3.04 3.04 -13.96
N GLY A 71 3.12 2.44 -15.15
CA GLY A 71 3.66 1.10 -15.38
C GLY A 71 4.48 1.04 -16.65
N ARG A 72 5.24 -0.06 -16.81
CA ARG A 72 6.12 -0.29 -17.98
C ARG A 72 5.36 -0.82 -19.19
N ASP A 73 4.31 -1.60 -18.94
CA ASP A 73 3.45 -2.20 -19.98
C ASP A 73 2.16 -1.38 -20.07
N ASP A 74 2.01 -0.69 -21.19
CA ASP A 74 0.90 0.22 -21.44
C ASP A 74 -0.45 -0.50 -21.49
N ALA A 75 -0.55 -1.68 -22.10
CA ALA A 75 -1.79 -2.45 -22.16
C ALA A 75 -2.21 -2.90 -20.75
N LYS A 76 -1.25 -3.39 -19.96
CA LYS A 76 -1.48 -3.78 -18.56
C LYS A 76 -1.89 -2.57 -17.71
N THR A 77 -1.22 -1.43 -17.88
CA THR A 77 -1.54 -0.21 -17.15
C THR A 77 -2.95 0.29 -17.47
N ARG A 78 -3.35 0.31 -18.75
CA ARG A 78 -4.71 0.69 -19.15
C ARG A 78 -5.76 -0.24 -18.59
N ARG A 79 -5.50 -1.54 -18.61
CA ARG A 79 -6.40 -2.53 -18.01
C ARG A 79 -6.60 -2.25 -16.51
N CYS A 80 -5.52 -2.11 -15.76
CA CYS A 80 -5.61 -1.80 -14.32
C CYS A 80 -6.35 -0.47 -14.08
N ALA A 81 -6.07 0.57 -14.89
CA ALA A 81 -6.76 1.85 -14.76
C ALA A 81 -8.28 1.75 -15.00
N GLY A 82 -8.73 0.85 -15.87
CA GLY A 82 -10.16 0.60 -16.10
C GLY A 82 -10.82 -0.25 -15.01
N GLU A 83 -10.06 -1.01 -14.23
CA GLU A 83 -10.55 -1.84 -13.12
C GLU A 83 -10.67 -1.04 -11.80
N ILE A 84 -9.83 -0.01 -11.61
CA ILE A 84 -9.84 0.85 -10.41
C ILE A 84 -10.96 1.89 -10.52
N ARG A 85 -11.83 1.97 -9.50
CA ARG A 85 -12.92 2.94 -9.38
C ARG A 85 -12.69 3.89 -8.21
#